data_AF-A0A8S3A1E9-F1
#
_entry.id   AF-A0A8S3A1E9-F1
#
_cell.length_a   1.000
_cell.length_b   1.000
_cell.length_c   1.000
_cell.angle_alpha   90.00
_cell.angle_beta   90.00
_cell.angle_gamma   90.00
#
_symmetry.space_group_name_H-M   'P 1'
#
loop_
_entity.id
_entity.type
_entity.pdbx_description
1 polymer ?
#
loop_
_entity_poly.entity_id
_entity_poly.type
_entity_poly.pdbx_seq_one_letter_code
_entity_poly.pdbx_strand_id
1 'polypeptide(L)' 'NKDKQIRAIFVRFFSELFAGYRSCLLITRINPRPVISFHKASFLGHHRLVKDEFMLRVLDSM' A
#
# COMPACT_ATOMS: atom_id res chain seq x y z
N ASN A 1 -21.30 -16.22 -14.71
CA ASN A 1 -20.80 -15.40 -13.57
C ASN A 1 -19.25 -15.28 -13.54
N LYS A 2 -18.56 -15.34 -14.70
CA LYS A 2 -17.07 -15.33 -14.80
C LYS A 2 -16.45 -13.97 -14.43
N ASP A 3 -17.14 -12.90 -14.78
CA ASP A 3 -16.75 -11.52 -14.48
C ASP A 3 -16.56 -11.25 -12.97
N LYS A 4 -17.44 -11.78 -12.10
CA LYS A 4 -17.26 -11.71 -10.64
C LYS A 4 -16.00 -12.44 -10.16
N GLN A 5 -15.66 -13.57 -10.79
CA GLN A 5 -14.47 -14.34 -10.42
C GLN A 5 -13.19 -13.58 -10.79
N ILE A 6 -13.17 -12.95 -11.97
CA ILE A 6 -12.03 -12.11 -12.39
C ILE A 6 -11.85 -10.94 -11.41
N ARG A 7 -12.92 -10.22 -11.06
CA ARG A 7 -12.83 -9.16 -10.03
C ARG A 7 -12.31 -9.67 -8.70
N ALA A 8 -12.77 -10.83 -8.24
CA ALA A 8 -12.32 -11.42 -6.98
C ALA A 8 -10.81 -11.72 -6.99
N ILE A 9 -10.27 -12.18 -8.13
CA ILE A 9 -8.82 -12.41 -8.28
C ILE A 9 -8.05 -11.10 -8.13
N PHE A 10 -8.47 -10.02 -8.80
CA PHE A 10 -7.79 -8.72 -8.68
C PHE A 10 -7.89 -8.14 -7.27
N VAL A 11 -9.07 -8.22 -6.63
CA VAL A 11 -9.25 -7.77 -5.25
C VAL A 11 -8.32 -8.53 -4.31
N ARG A 12 -8.24 -9.86 -4.45
CA ARG A 12 -7.33 -10.68 -3.67
C ARG A 12 -5.87 -10.30 -3.91
N PHE A 13 -5.46 -10.21 -5.17
CA PHE A 13 -4.12 -9.83 -5.56
C PHE A 13 -3.70 -8.50 -4.91
N PHE A 14 -4.51 -7.44 -5.04
CA PHE A 14 -4.18 -6.15 -4.43
C PHE A 14 -4.25 -6.17 -2.91
N SER A 15 -5.15 -6.96 -2.31
CA SER A 15 -5.21 -7.11 -0.85
C SER A 15 -3.96 -7.77 -0.28
N GLU A 16 -3.38 -8.73 -1.00
CA GLU A 16 -2.14 -9.41 -0.63
C GLU A 16 -0.93 -8.50 -0.92
N LEU A 17 -0.90 -7.86 -2.09
CA LEU A 17 0.17 -6.96 -2.52
C LEU A 17 0.37 -5.78 -1.55
N PHE A 18 -0.73 -5.21 -1.07
CA PHE A 18 -0.72 -4.09 -0.13
C PHE A 18 -1.05 -4.50 1.31
N ALA A 19 -0.95 -5.80 1.64
CA ALA A 19 -1.16 -6.25 3.02
C ALA A 19 -0.30 -5.43 3.99
N GLY A 20 -0.82 -5.04 5.14
CA GLY A 20 -0.06 -4.24 6.12
C GLY A 20 0.10 -2.75 5.82
N TYR A 21 -0.38 -2.22 4.68
CA TYR A 21 -0.23 -0.79 4.33
C TYR A 21 -0.76 0.18 5.40
N ARG A 22 -1.84 -0.21 6.10
CA ARG A 22 -2.48 0.63 7.14
C ARG A 22 -1.53 0.93 8.30
N SER A 23 -0.65 -0.01 8.64
CA SER A 23 0.37 0.18 9.68
C SER A 23 1.47 1.17 9.28
N CYS A 24 1.52 1.55 8.01
CA CYS A 24 2.46 2.52 7.46
C CYS A 24 1.82 3.91 7.24
N LEU A 25 0.59 4.12 7.70
CA LEU A 25 -0.07 5.43 7.69
C LEU A 25 0.36 6.23 8.91
N LEU A 26 0.84 7.44 8.69
CA LEU A 26 1.16 8.41 9.73
C LEU A 26 0.04 9.45 9.80
N ILE A 27 -0.47 9.71 11.01
CA ILE A 27 -1.48 10.74 11.25
C ILE A 27 -0.84 11.89 12.04
N THR A 28 -0.68 13.04 11.39
CA THR A 28 -0.12 14.25 11.99
C THR A 28 -1.26 15.15 12.48
N ARG A 29 -1.37 15.32 13.81
CA ARG A 29 -2.47 16.04 14.48
C ARG A 29 -2.10 17.44 15.02
N ILE A 30 -0.91 17.94 14.71
CA ILE A 30 -0.50 19.29 15.10
C ILE A 30 -1.16 20.40 14.26
N ASN A 31 -1.74 20.02 13.11
CA ASN A 31 -2.39 20.94 12.18
C ASN A 31 -3.90 21.05 12.50
N PRO A 32 -4.55 22.20 12.23
CA PRO A 32 -6.00 22.36 12.41
C PRO A 32 -6.84 21.30 11.65
N ARG A 33 -6.31 20.78 10.54
CA ARG A 33 -6.85 19.60 9.85
C ARG A 33 -5.83 18.46 9.95
N PRO A 34 -6.22 17.27 10.47
CA PRO A 34 -5.34 16.12 10.51
C PRO A 34 -4.81 15.78 9.11
N VAL A 35 -3.51 15.59 9.00
CA VAL A 35 -2.85 15.17 7.75
C VAL A 35 -2.53 13.69 7.87
N ILE A 36 -2.92 12.91 6.85
CA ILE A 36 -2.57 11.50 6.74
C ILE A 36 -1.52 11.38 5.63
N SER A 37 -0.38 10.77 5.95
CA SER A 37 0.68 10.48 4.99
C SER A 37 1.04 8.99 5.01
N PHE A 38 1.63 8.52 3.91
CA PHE A 38 2.08 7.14 3.78
C PHE A 38 3.60 7.06 3.91
N HIS A 39 4.09 6.26 4.85
CA HIS A 39 5.53 6.10 5.10
C HIS A 39 6.13 4.99 4.22
N LYS A 40 6.44 5.32 2.95
CA LYS A 40 6.93 4.39 1.92
C LYS A 40 8.09 3.49 2.39
N ALA A 41 9.08 4.06 3.06
CA ALA A 41 10.23 3.30 3.56
C ALA A 41 9.86 2.26 4.64
N SER A 42 8.84 2.55 5.45
CA SER A 42 8.37 1.61 6.48
C SER A 42 7.67 0.43 5.82
N PHE A 43 6.83 0.69 4.82
CA PHE A 43 6.16 -0.36 4.06
C PHE A 43 7.16 -1.27 3.34
N LEU A 44 8.10 -0.69 2.58
CA LEU A 44 9.13 -1.49 1.89
C LEU A 44 10.02 -2.28 2.86
N GLY A 45 10.37 -1.69 4.01
CA GLY A 45 11.17 -2.34 5.04
C GLY A 45 10.49 -3.56 5.67
N HIS A 46 9.24 -3.40 6.13
CA HIS A 46 8.48 -4.48 6.78
C HIS A 46 8.26 -5.69 5.86
N HIS A 47 8.14 -5.45 4.55
CA HIS A 47 7.92 -6.50 3.55
C HIS A 47 9.22 -7.05 2.93
N ARG A 48 10.40 -6.52 3.32
CA ARG A 48 11.71 -6.86 2.72
C ARG A 48 11.79 -6.56 1.22
N LEU A 49 11.06 -5.53 0.77
CA LEU A 49 10.92 -5.13 -0.64
C LEU A 49 11.74 -3.89 -1.00
N VAL A 50 12.67 -3.46 -0.14
CA VAL A 50 13.46 -2.22 -0.31
C VAL A 50 14.23 -2.17 -1.65
N LYS A 51 14.56 -3.33 -2.23
CA LYS A 51 15.27 -3.44 -3.52
C LYS A 51 14.39 -3.95 -4.66
N ASP A 52 13.10 -4.16 -4.41
CA ASP A 52 12.18 -4.68 -5.42
C ASP A 52 11.76 -3.55 -6.37
N GLU A 53 12.23 -3.60 -7.61
CA GLU A 53 12.01 -2.55 -8.59
C GLU A 53 10.53 -2.38 -8.94
N PHE A 54 9.77 -3.47 -9.00
CA PHE A 54 8.34 -3.43 -9.28
C PHE A 54 7.61 -2.64 -8.19
N MET A 55 7.86 -2.97 -6.93
CA MET A 55 7.22 -2.31 -5.78
C MET A 55 7.68 -0.86 -5.62
N LEU A 56 8.94 -0.56 -5.91
CA LEU A 56 9.42 0.81 -5.93
C LEU A 56 8.64 1.66 -6.94
N ARG A 57 8.50 1.17 -8.19
CA ARG A 57 7.75 1.85 -9.27
C ARG A 57 6.26 1.95 -8.96
N VAL A 58 5.64 0.88 -8.45
CA VAL A 58 4.22 0.89 -8.05
C VAL A 58 3.97 1.97 -7.00
N LEU A 59 4.81 2.05 -5.97
CA LEU A 59 4.66 3.05 -4.90
C LEU A 59 5.03 4.47 -5.35
N ASP A 60 5.86 4.65 -6.38
CA ASP A 60 6.11 5.98 -6.99
C ASP A 60 4.97 6.45 -7.91
N SER A 61 4.08 5.55 -8.33
CA SER A 61 2.92 5.88 -9.18
C SER A 61 1.66 6.27 -8.39
N MET A 62 1.71 6.17 -7.06
CA MET A 62 0.63 6.52 -6.13
C MET A 62 0.81 7.94 -5.59
#